data_AF-A0A8H3CGZ5-F1
#
_entry.id   AF-A0A8H3CGZ5-F1
#
_cell.length_a   1.000
_cell.length_b   1.000
_cell.length_c   1.000
_cell.angle_alpha   90.00
_cell.angle_beta   90.00
_cell.angle_gamma   90.00
#
_symmetry.space_group_name_H-M   'P 1'
#
loop_
_entity.id
_entity.type
_entity.pdbx_description
1 polymer ?
#
loop_
_entity_poly.entity_id
_entity_poly.type
_entity_poly.pdbx_seq_one_letter_code
_entity_poly.pdbx_strand_id
1 'polypeptide(L)'
;RIAIPNRDVWAIDATVFFLSTGPYLVFSSWDGDEQCLWISKMNSATSVGNAIKISRPSNSWEQIGGKTNEGPAAIYHGGRTWIIFSASSCAGTGYSLGSLELTGSDPLSTSSWTKYNNGPIFAAAYGNYAPGHNGFFTAPSGNIYNVYHASPSSVVTCDGNRRTMVQAVGWHSDGTPNLGEPRALTDNVPEPA
;
A
#
# COMPACT_ATOMS: atom_id res chain seq x y z
N ARG A 1 6.97 7.75 -20.34
CA ARG A 1 7.59 7.96 -19.01
C ARG A 1 7.03 9.24 -18.43
N ILE A 2 6.57 9.23 -17.17
CA ILE A 2 6.30 10.46 -16.42
C ILE A 2 7.62 10.88 -15.78
N ALA A 3 8.12 12.08 -16.08
CA ALA A 3 9.31 12.63 -15.45
C ALA A 3 8.92 13.40 -14.19
N ILE A 4 9.64 13.17 -13.09
CA ILE A 4 9.38 13.80 -11.80
C ILE A 4 10.47 14.85 -11.57
N PRO A 5 10.18 16.16 -11.59
CA PRO A 5 11.18 17.21 -11.75
C PRO A 5 12.33 17.17 -10.74
N ASN A 6 12.06 16.80 -9.49
CA ASN A 6 13.05 16.71 -8.42
C ASN A 6 13.37 15.26 -8.00
N ARG A 7 12.97 14.27 -8.82
CA ARG A 7 13.06 12.85 -8.47
C ARG A 7 13.28 11.95 -9.68
N ASP A 8 14.30 12.27 -10.49
CA ASP A 8 14.61 11.50 -11.70
C ASP A 8 15.50 10.28 -11.43
N VAL A 9 14.96 9.32 -10.68
CA VAL A 9 15.63 8.04 -10.38
C VAL A 9 14.66 6.88 -10.60
N TRP A 10 15.10 5.65 -10.37
CA TRP A 10 14.23 4.47 -10.43
C TRP A 10 13.00 4.66 -9.52
N ALA A 11 11.82 4.57 -10.12
CA ALA A 11 10.53 4.61 -9.48
C ALA A 11 9.57 3.56 -10.08
N ILE A 12 8.71 2.97 -9.24
CA ILE A 12 7.75 1.93 -9.61
C ILE A 12 6.42 2.11 -8.87
N ASP A 13 5.44 1.28 -9.20
CA ASP A 13 4.19 1.10 -8.47
C ASP A 13 3.37 2.37 -8.31
N ALA A 14 3.30 3.16 -9.37
CA ALA A 14 2.53 4.38 -9.35
C ALA A 14 1.03 4.10 -9.26
N THR A 15 0.36 4.74 -8.30
CA THR A 15 -1.10 4.75 -8.16
C THR A 15 -1.61 6.20 -8.19
N VAL A 16 -2.86 6.38 -8.61
CA VAL A 16 -3.52 7.69 -8.61
C VAL A 16 -4.40 7.82 -7.38
N PHE A 17 -4.15 8.86 -6.62
CA PHE A 17 -4.84 9.20 -5.40
C PHE A 17 -5.71 10.44 -5.65
N PHE A 18 -7.02 10.34 -5.41
CA PHE A 18 -7.95 11.44 -5.58
C PHE A 18 -8.25 12.13 -4.25
N LEU A 19 -7.99 13.43 -4.19
CA LEU A 19 -8.36 14.30 -3.07
C LEU A 19 -9.28 15.41 -3.58
N SER A 20 -9.91 16.13 -2.65
CA SER A 20 -10.74 17.31 -2.98
C SER A 20 -9.95 18.41 -3.72
N THR A 21 -8.63 18.45 -3.55
CA THR A 21 -7.71 19.38 -4.20
C THR A 21 -7.20 18.91 -5.57
N GLY A 22 -7.62 17.72 -6.02
CA GLY A 22 -7.30 17.12 -7.32
C GLY A 22 -6.59 15.76 -7.24
N PRO A 23 -6.14 15.23 -8.38
CA PRO A 23 -5.41 13.97 -8.45
C PRO A 23 -3.92 14.14 -8.09
N TYR A 24 -3.40 13.12 -7.40
CA TYR A 24 -2.00 12.99 -6.99
C TYR A 24 -1.47 11.64 -7.45
N LEU A 25 -0.19 11.60 -7.83
CA LEU A 25 0.52 10.37 -8.12
C LEU A 25 1.29 9.96 -6.86
N VAL A 26 1.02 8.76 -6.33
CA VAL A 26 1.79 8.16 -5.25
C VAL A 26 2.58 6.99 -5.82
N PHE A 27 3.86 6.87 -5.49
CA PHE A 27 4.74 5.88 -6.10
C PHE A 27 5.89 5.52 -5.15
N SER A 28 6.55 4.41 -5.44
CA SER A 28 7.78 3.98 -4.76
C SER A 28 9.01 4.47 -5.52
N SER A 29 10.03 4.96 -4.81
CA SER A 29 11.27 5.43 -5.45
C SER A 29 12.48 5.33 -4.53
N TRP A 30 13.64 4.97 -5.11
CA TRP A 30 14.92 4.71 -4.43
C TRP A 30 15.63 5.95 -3.90
N ASP A 31 15.80 6.09 -2.59
CA ASP A 31 16.55 7.16 -1.94
C ASP A 31 17.71 6.56 -1.13
N GLY A 32 18.92 6.63 -1.68
CA GLY A 32 20.06 5.87 -1.16
C GLY A 32 19.80 4.37 -1.25
N ASP A 33 19.89 3.68 -0.11
CA ASP A 33 19.64 2.24 0.03
C ASP A 33 18.20 1.90 0.47
N GLU A 34 17.33 2.92 0.58
CA GLU A 34 15.91 2.76 0.94
C GLU A 34 15.01 2.92 -0.30
N GLN A 35 13.98 2.09 -0.42
CA GLN A 35 12.83 2.39 -1.29
C GLN A 35 11.73 3.06 -0.46
N CYS A 36 11.35 4.27 -0.84
CA CYS A 36 10.44 5.13 -0.07
C CYS A 36 9.16 5.44 -0.86
N LEU A 37 8.08 5.81 -0.16
CA LEU A 37 6.89 6.35 -0.80
C LEU A 37 7.01 7.85 -1.01
N TRP A 38 6.64 8.28 -2.20
CA TRP A 38 6.62 9.67 -2.63
C TRP A 38 5.26 10.02 -3.21
N ILE A 39 4.86 11.28 -3.06
CA ILE A 39 3.63 11.82 -3.65
C ILE A 39 3.94 13.08 -4.46
N SER A 40 3.27 13.26 -5.58
CA SER A 40 3.31 14.47 -6.39
C SER A 40 1.92 14.84 -6.91
N LYS A 41 1.63 16.14 -7.04
CA LYS A 41 0.38 16.60 -7.65
C LYS A 41 0.42 16.37 -9.16
N MET A 42 -0.66 15.81 -9.72
CA MET A 42 -0.76 15.61 -11.17
C MET A 42 -1.21 16.91 -11.85
N ASN A 43 -0.52 17.28 -12.93
CA ASN A 43 -0.90 18.40 -13.81
C ASN A 43 -1.75 17.90 -14.99
N SER A 44 -1.54 16.63 -15.37
CA SER A 44 -2.30 15.91 -16.40
C SER A 44 -2.17 14.40 -16.16
N ALA A 45 -2.76 13.57 -17.01
CA ALA A 45 -2.58 12.11 -16.97
C ALA A 45 -1.12 11.67 -17.18
N THR A 46 -0.25 12.54 -17.73
CA THR A 46 1.13 12.20 -18.12
C THR A 46 2.20 13.15 -17.55
N SER A 47 1.83 14.10 -16.68
CA SER A 47 2.76 15.05 -16.07
C SER A 47 2.42 15.37 -14.61
N VAL A 48 3.47 15.61 -13.82
CA VAL A 48 3.38 15.86 -12.37
C VAL A 48 4.26 17.04 -11.97
N GLY A 49 4.01 17.59 -10.77
CA GLY A 49 4.89 18.58 -10.13
C GLY A 49 6.04 17.95 -9.34
N ASN A 50 6.67 18.73 -8.46
CA ASN A 50 7.66 18.21 -7.51
C ASN A 50 7.04 17.16 -6.60
N ALA A 51 7.81 16.11 -6.33
CA ALA A 51 7.44 15.07 -5.38
C ALA A 51 8.03 15.34 -3.99
N ILE A 52 7.33 14.87 -2.97
CA ILE A 52 7.80 14.86 -1.58
C ILE A 52 7.73 13.45 -1.01
N LYS A 53 8.68 13.11 -0.14
CA LYS A 53 8.71 11.82 0.55
C LYS A 53 7.67 11.82 1.66
N ILE A 54 6.81 10.82 1.70
CA ILE A 54 5.75 10.69 2.73
C ILE A 54 5.97 9.50 3.66
N SER A 55 6.76 8.51 3.23
CA SER A 55 7.13 7.38 4.07
C SER A 55 8.50 6.84 3.68
N ARG A 56 9.25 6.39 4.68
CA ARG A 56 10.47 5.60 4.52
C ARG A 56 10.40 4.36 5.42
N PRO A 57 11.08 3.25 5.10
CA PRO A 57 11.09 2.03 5.90
C PRO A 57 11.84 2.26 7.22
N SER A 58 11.12 2.66 8.27
CA SER A 58 11.68 3.09 9.55
C SER A 58 11.51 2.07 10.66
N ASN A 59 10.50 1.21 10.57
CA ASN A 59 10.23 0.15 11.53
C ASN A 59 11.02 -1.12 11.16
N SER A 60 11.34 -1.94 12.15
CA SER A 60 12.10 -3.18 11.94
C SER A 60 11.38 -4.17 11.01
N TRP A 61 10.05 -4.24 11.07
CA TRP A 61 9.23 -5.08 10.19
C TRP A 61 9.21 -4.59 8.73
N GLU A 62 9.64 -3.35 8.46
CA GLU A 62 9.75 -2.78 7.10
C GLU A 62 11.12 -3.05 6.45
N GLN A 63 12.04 -3.70 7.18
CA GLN A 63 13.45 -3.86 6.80
C GLN A 63 13.91 -5.32 6.72
N ILE A 64 12.98 -6.28 6.69
CA ILE A 64 13.30 -7.72 6.63
C ILE A 64 13.68 -8.06 5.19
N GLY A 65 14.97 -8.38 4.97
CA GLY A 65 15.52 -8.72 3.66
C GLY A 65 15.67 -7.54 2.69
N GLY A 66 15.08 -6.38 2.99
CA GLY A 66 15.19 -5.16 2.20
C GLY A 66 14.51 -3.98 2.88
N LYS A 67 15.04 -2.77 2.72
CA LYS A 67 14.48 -1.52 3.24
C LYS A 67 13.48 -0.97 2.24
N THR A 68 12.22 -1.40 2.33
CA THR A 68 11.23 -1.16 1.27
C THR A 68 9.94 -0.61 1.84
N ASN A 69 9.41 0.46 1.24
CA ASN A 69 8.00 0.79 1.22
C ASN A 69 7.58 0.93 -0.26
N GLU A 70 6.70 0.07 -0.75
CA GLU A 70 6.28 0.00 -2.16
C GLU A 70 4.79 -0.33 -2.33
N GLY A 71 4.32 -0.51 -3.58
CA GLY A 71 2.93 -0.91 -3.85
C GLY A 71 1.85 -0.07 -3.14
N PRO A 72 1.85 1.28 -3.24
CA PRO A 72 0.84 2.11 -2.57
C PRO A 72 -0.56 1.88 -3.14
N ALA A 73 -1.55 1.80 -2.25
CA ALA A 73 -2.97 1.66 -2.57
C ALA A 73 -3.83 2.60 -1.72
N ALA A 74 -4.71 3.35 -2.38
CA ALA A 74 -5.58 4.32 -1.75
C ALA A 74 -6.84 3.67 -1.15
N ILE A 75 -7.20 4.02 0.09
CA ILE A 75 -8.51 3.69 0.66
C ILE A 75 -9.13 4.89 1.37
N TYR A 76 -10.44 5.04 1.22
CA TYR A 76 -11.23 6.19 1.69
C TYR A 76 -12.41 5.71 2.53
N HIS A 77 -12.60 6.28 3.72
CA HIS A 77 -13.73 5.94 4.58
C HIS A 77 -13.96 7.01 5.65
N GLY A 78 -15.23 7.34 5.93
CA GLY A 78 -15.57 8.30 6.99
C GLY A 78 -14.93 9.68 6.82
N GLY A 79 -14.70 10.13 5.58
CA GLY A 79 -14.02 11.40 5.28
C GLY A 79 -12.50 11.38 5.49
N ARG A 80 -11.93 10.23 5.85
CA ARG A 80 -10.49 10.01 6.07
C ARG A 80 -9.87 9.26 4.89
N THR A 81 -8.55 9.35 4.83
CA THR A 81 -7.74 8.90 3.69
C THR A 81 -6.52 8.14 4.19
N TRP A 82 -6.30 6.96 3.62
CA TRP A 82 -5.10 6.16 3.88
C TRP A 82 -4.43 5.73 2.58
N ILE A 83 -3.11 5.60 2.67
CA ILE A 83 -2.29 4.82 1.77
C ILE A 83 -1.91 3.55 2.50
N ILE A 84 -2.33 2.41 1.96
CA ILE A 84 -1.83 1.10 2.34
C ILE A 84 -0.64 0.79 1.44
N PHE A 85 0.43 0.25 2.00
CA PHE A 85 1.68 0.01 1.26
C PHE A 85 2.31 -1.29 1.69
N SER A 86 3.11 -1.88 0.81
CA SER A 86 3.90 -3.09 1.12
C SER A 86 5.26 -2.70 1.69
N ALA A 87 5.79 -3.50 2.60
CA ALA A 87 7.12 -3.28 3.14
C ALA A 87 7.97 -4.56 3.13
N SER A 88 9.27 -4.39 3.41
CA SER A 88 10.27 -5.46 3.37
C SER A 88 10.47 -6.08 1.98
N SER A 89 11.38 -7.06 1.85
CA SER A 89 11.61 -7.77 0.60
C SER A 89 10.38 -8.59 0.18
N CYS A 90 10.08 -8.63 -1.12
CA CYS A 90 9.07 -9.53 -1.70
C CYS A 90 9.46 -11.02 -1.60
N ALA A 91 10.69 -11.33 -1.17
CA ALA A 91 11.16 -12.68 -0.89
C ALA A 91 11.38 -12.87 0.61
N GLY A 92 11.27 -14.12 1.06
CA GLY A 92 11.33 -14.47 2.47
C GLY A 92 10.05 -14.11 3.24
N THR A 93 10.19 -13.79 4.52
CA THR A 93 9.06 -13.76 5.46
C THR A 93 8.56 -12.35 5.79
N GLY A 94 9.21 -11.31 5.26
CA GLY A 94 8.99 -9.92 5.67
C GLY A 94 7.80 -9.22 5.01
N TYR A 95 7.42 -9.63 3.80
CA TYR A 95 6.45 -8.90 3.00
C TYR A 95 5.08 -8.83 3.69
N SER A 96 4.62 -7.61 3.92
CA SER A 96 3.42 -7.31 4.69
C SER A 96 2.93 -5.90 4.39
N LEU A 97 1.69 -5.55 4.78
CA LEU A 97 1.12 -4.23 4.55
C LEU A 97 1.21 -3.32 5.78
N GLY A 98 1.59 -2.07 5.55
CA GLY A 98 1.48 -0.96 6.50
C GLY A 98 0.40 0.04 6.11
N SER A 99 0.18 1.04 6.96
CA SER A 99 -0.75 2.14 6.70
C SER A 99 -0.16 3.52 7.01
N LEU A 100 -0.54 4.47 6.18
CA LEU A 100 -0.16 5.87 6.26
C LEU A 100 -1.42 6.73 6.07
N GLU A 101 -1.83 7.45 7.10
CA GLU A 101 -3.02 8.29 7.09
C GLU A 101 -2.70 9.74 6.75
N LEU A 102 -3.50 10.39 5.90
CA LEU A 102 -3.46 11.83 5.73
C LEU A 102 -4.24 12.51 6.87
N THR A 103 -3.53 13.05 7.85
CA THR A 103 -4.10 13.73 9.03
C THR A 103 -3.94 15.25 8.98
N GLY A 104 -3.02 15.76 8.16
CA GLY A 104 -2.86 17.20 7.89
C GLY A 104 -3.63 17.67 6.66
N SER A 105 -3.64 18.99 6.44
CA SER A 105 -4.38 19.61 5.33
C SER A 105 -3.61 19.69 4.01
N ASP A 106 -2.28 19.58 4.03
CA ASP A 106 -1.44 19.64 2.83
C ASP A 106 -0.83 18.28 2.51
N PRO A 107 -1.35 17.55 1.50
CA PRO A 107 -0.81 16.25 1.09
C PRO A 107 0.64 16.30 0.61
N LEU A 108 1.14 17.48 0.21
CA LEU A 108 2.52 17.70 -0.21
C LEU A 108 3.46 18.08 0.95
N SER A 109 3.00 17.95 2.20
CA SER A 109 3.84 18.04 3.38
C SER A 109 4.00 16.67 4.03
N THR A 110 5.24 16.26 4.31
CA THR A 110 5.53 15.01 5.04
C THR A 110 4.85 14.98 6.41
N SER A 111 4.73 16.12 7.09
CA SER A 111 4.08 16.20 8.41
C SER A 111 2.57 15.99 8.39
N SER A 112 1.93 16.03 7.21
CA SER A 112 0.51 15.73 7.07
C SER A 112 0.22 14.24 7.09
N TRP A 113 1.25 13.38 7.06
CA TRP A 113 1.09 11.94 6.98
C TRP A 113 1.49 11.27 8.30
N THR A 114 0.58 10.49 8.86
CA THR A 114 0.80 9.74 10.11
C THR A 114 0.91 8.25 9.79
N LYS A 115 2.08 7.67 10.03
CA LYS A 115 2.32 6.22 9.87
C LYS A 115 1.84 5.45 11.10
N TYR A 116 1.16 4.34 10.89
CA TYR A 116 0.92 3.36 11.96
C TYR A 116 2.21 2.57 12.26
N ASN A 117 2.72 2.68 13.48
CA ASN A 117 4.03 2.13 13.85
C ASN A 117 3.98 0.86 14.72
N ASN A 118 2.80 0.38 15.12
CA ASN A 118 2.68 -0.75 16.05
C ASN A 118 2.83 -2.13 15.38
N GLY A 119 3.13 -2.17 14.08
CA GLY A 119 3.32 -3.39 13.31
C GLY A 119 2.64 -3.34 11.94
N PRO A 120 2.75 -4.41 11.14
CA PRO A 120 1.97 -4.54 9.91
C PRO A 120 0.47 -4.63 10.23
N ILE A 121 -0.37 -4.08 9.36
CA ILE A 121 -1.83 -4.19 9.44
C ILE A 121 -2.37 -5.41 8.68
N PHE A 122 -1.51 -6.09 7.91
CA PHE A 122 -1.83 -7.30 7.18
C PHE A 122 -0.55 -8.11 6.94
N ALA A 123 -0.51 -9.36 7.42
CA ALA A 123 0.67 -10.21 7.37
C ALA A 123 0.28 -11.66 7.09
N ALA A 124 1.27 -12.55 6.93
CA ALA A 124 1.05 -13.94 6.55
C ALA A 124 0.11 -14.70 7.51
N ALA A 125 -0.84 -15.45 6.97
CA ALA A 125 -1.77 -16.29 7.75
C ALA A 125 -2.32 -17.44 6.90
N TYR A 126 -2.74 -18.53 7.54
CA TYR A 126 -3.41 -19.69 6.92
C TYR A 126 -2.73 -20.25 5.66
N GLY A 127 -1.39 -20.31 5.65
CA GLY A 127 -0.61 -20.80 4.52
C GLY A 127 -0.53 -19.82 3.34
N ASN A 128 -0.93 -18.57 3.54
CA ASN A 128 -0.71 -17.45 2.62
C ASN A 128 0.45 -16.62 3.15
N TYR A 129 1.60 -16.71 2.50
CA TYR A 129 2.83 -16.06 2.91
C TYR A 129 3.08 -14.78 2.12
N ALA A 130 3.81 -13.84 2.72
CA ALA A 130 4.22 -12.60 2.07
C ALA A 130 3.07 -11.86 1.35
N PRO A 131 1.93 -11.57 2.03
CA PRO A 131 0.84 -10.88 1.38
C PRO A 131 1.20 -9.41 1.10
N GLY A 132 0.89 -8.91 -0.08
CA GLY A 132 1.14 -7.51 -0.38
C GLY A 132 0.76 -7.05 -1.78
N HIS A 133 1.36 -5.94 -2.19
CA HIS A 133 1.09 -5.10 -3.36
C HIS A 133 -0.40 -5.09 -3.67
N ASN A 134 -1.16 -4.53 -2.72
CA ASN A 134 -2.59 -4.64 -2.75
C ASN A 134 -3.23 -3.54 -3.62
N GLY A 135 -4.53 -3.67 -3.83
CA GLY A 135 -5.42 -2.67 -4.38
C GLY A 135 -6.77 -2.75 -3.66
N PHE A 136 -7.62 -1.78 -3.94
CA PHE A 136 -8.98 -1.76 -3.42
C PHE A 136 -9.98 -1.58 -4.56
N PHE A 137 -11.13 -2.21 -4.41
CA PHE A 137 -12.28 -1.96 -5.26
C PHE A 137 -13.56 -1.97 -4.43
N THR A 138 -14.58 -1.26 -4.92
CA THR A 138 -15.88 -1.17 -4.27
C THR A 138 -16.86 -2.08 -5.02
N ALA A 139 -17.49 -3.00 -4.28
CA ALA A 139 -18.54 -3.86 -4.81
C ALA A 139 -19.87 -3.09 -4.97
N PRO A 140 -20.85 -3.60 -5.73
CA PRO A 140 -22.13 -2.90 -5.94
C PRO A 140 -22.89 -2.56 -4.66
N SER A 141 -22.75 -3.35 -3.58
CA SER A 141 -23.33 -3.04 -2.25
C SER A 141 -22.70 -1.83 -1.56
N GLY A 142 -21.57 -1.32 -2.06
CA GLY A 142 -20.76 -0.27 -1.43
C GLY A 142 -19.67 -0.80 -0.50
N ASN A 143 -19.59 -2.12 -0.28
CA ASN A 143 -18.50 -2.71 0.49
C ASN A 143 -17.16 -2.62 -0.25
N ILE A 144 -16.10 -2.27 0.48
CA ILE A 144 -14.74 -2.22 -0.07
C ILE A 144 -14.08 -3.58 0.09
N TYR A 145 -13.40 -4.04 -0.94
CA TYR A 145 -12.63 -5.28 -0.96
C TYR A 145 -11.15 -4.98 -1.18
N ASN A 146 -10.31 -5.69 -0.42
CA ASN A 146 -8.88 -5.74 -0.61
C ASN A 146 -8.56 -6.83 -1.63
N VAL A 147 -7.90 -6.46 -2.73
CA VAL A 147 -7.27 -7.40 -3.67
C VAL A 147 -5.78 -7.38 -3.43
N TYR A 148 -5.15 -8.52 -3.23
CA TYR A 148 -3.73 -8.61 -2.90
C TYR A 148 -3.14 -9.89 -3.45
N HIS A 149 -1.82 -9.99 -3.50
CA HIS A 149 -1.17 -11.27 -3.81
C HIS A 149 -0.63 -11.94 -2.55
N ALA A 150 -0.49 -13.26 -2.56
CA ALA A 150 0.25 -14.01 -1.55
C ALA A 150 0.93 -15.25 -2.16
N SER A 151 2.01 -15.70 -1.54
CA SER A 151 2.69 -16.96 -1.88
C SER A 151 1.98 -18.16 -1.25
N PRO A 152 1.77 -19.26 -1.99
CA PRO A 152 1.31 -20.54 -1.43
C PRO A 152 2.43 -21.33 -0.73
N SER A 153 3.68 -20.89 -0.85
CA SER A 153 4.88 -21.54 -0.31
C SER A 153 5.48 -20.70 0.83
N SER A 154 5.92 -21.37 1.89
CA SER A 154 6.67 -20.75 2.99
C SER A 154 8.09 -20.34 2.60
N VAL A 155 8.65 -20.98 1.57
CA VAL A 155 9.86 -20.52 0.88
C VAL A 155 9.42 -19.53 -0.19
N VAL A 156 9.34 -18.26 0.19
CA VAL A 156 8.86 -17.18 -0.68
C VAL A 156 10.01 -16.64 -1.54
N THR A 157 9.76 -16.59 -2.84
CA THR A 157 10.60 -15.99 -3.87
C THR A 157 9.82 -14.90 -4.60
N CYS A 158 10.51 -13.87 -5.10
CA CYS A 158 9.89 -12.84 -5.95
C CYS A 158 9.68 -13.37 -7.38
N ASP A 159 8.93 -14.46 -7.52
CA ASP A 159 8.65 -15.12 -8.79
C ASP A 159 7.17 -14.95 -9.20
N GLY A 160 6.76 -15.71 -10.21
CA GLY A 160 5.39 -15.73 -10.75
C GLY A 160 4.42 -16.68 -10.02
N ASN A 161 4.80 -17.32 -8.91
CA ASN A 161 3.96 -18.28 -8.20
C ASN A 161 3.00 -17.65 -7.18
N ARG A 162 3.05 -16.32 -7.00
CA ARG A 162 2.12 -15.59 -6.16
C ARG A 162 0.72 -15.61 -6.77
N ARG A 163 -0.29 -15.90 -5.97
CA ARG A 163 -1.70 -15.92 -6.38
C ARG A 163 -2.39 -14.62 -5.98
N THR A 164 -3.35 -14.18 -6.79
CA THR A 164 -4.26 -13.09 -6.43
C THR A 164 -5.34 -13.60 -5.48
N MET A 165 -5.65 -12.82 -4.46
CA MET A 165 -6.64 -13.10 -3.43
C MET A 165 -7.51 -11.86 -3.19
N VAL A 166 -8.73 -12.06 -2.71
CA VAL A 166 -9.71 -11.00 -2.49
C VAL A 166 -10.45 -11.25 -1.17
N GLN A 167 -10.58 -10.22 -0.34
CA GLN A 167 -11.43 -10.28 0.86
C GLN A 167 -12.01 -8.91 1.22
N ALA A 168 -13.19 -8.90 1.85
CA ALA A 168 -13.84 -7.67 2.32
C ALA A 168 -12.96 -6.95 3.36
N VAL A 169 -12.94 -5.61 3.28
CA VAL A 169 -12.33 -4.73 4.27
C VAL A 169 -13.34 -4.46 5.39
N GLY A 170 -12.92 -4.68 6.63
CA GLY A 170 -13.64 -4.23 7.81
C GLY A 170 -13.17 -2.85 8.27
N TRP A 171 -13.80 -2.34 9.33
CA TRP A 171 -13.46 -1.07 9.96
C TRP A 171 -13.36 -1.26 11.47
N HIS A 172 -12.30 -0.76 12.07
CA HIS A 172 -12.21 -0.68 13.53
C HIS A 172 -13.22 0.34 14.08
N SER A 173 -13.54 0.26 15.37
CA SER A 173 -14.50 1.19 16.01
C SER A 173 -14.05 2.66 15.97
N ASP A 174 -12.76 2.91 15.81
CA ASP A 174 -12.16 4.24 15.64
C ASP A 174 -12.16 4.72 14.17
N GLY A 175 -12.73 3.93 13.25
CA GLY A 175 -12.83 4.21 11.83
C GLY A 175 -11.58 3.91 11.01
N THR A 176 -10.53 3.31 11.59
CA THR A 176 -9.35 2.90 10.83
C THR A 176 -9.61 1.62 10.01
N PRO A 177 -8.93 1.43 8.85
CA PRO A 177 -9.10 0.23 8.03
C PRO A 177 -8.69 -1.04 8.79
N ASN A 178 -9.55 -2.05 8.76
CA ASN A 178 -9.26 -3.38 9.27
C ASN A 178 -9.23 -4.38 8.11
N LEU A 179 -8.04 -4.77 7.67
CA LEU A 179 -7.87 -5.74 6.59
C LEU A 179 -8.04 -7.19 7.07
N GLY A 180 -8.04 -7.41 8.39
CA GLY A 180 -8.01 -8.74 9.00
C GLY A 180 -6.69 -9.46 8.72
N GLU A 181 -6.80 -10.76 8.46
CA GLU A 181 -5.68 -11.61 8.03
C GLU A 181 -6.05 -12.28 6.69
N PRO A 182 -5.07 -12.70 5.88
CA PRO A 182 -5.33 -13.50 4.69
C PRO A 182 -6.24 -14.70 4.99
N ARG A 183 -7.34 -14.86 4.26
CA ARG A 183 -8.26 -15.99 4.47
C ARG A 183 -7.66 -17.34 4.06
N ALA A 184 -8.12 -18.41 4.70
CA ALA A 184 -7.78 -19.76 4.27
C ALA A 184 -8.40 -20.05 2.90
N LEU A 185 -7.73 -20.83 2.05
CA LEU A 185 -8.29 -21.22 0.74
C LEU A 185 -9.55 -22.09 0.86
N THR A 186 -9.78 -22.70 2.02
CA THR A 186 -10.96 -23.49 2.31
C THR A 186 -12.17 -22.63 2.67
N ASP A 187 -11.99 -21.31 2.82
CA ASP A 187 -13.08 -20.40 3.16
C ASP A 187 -14.00 -20.22 1.96
N ASN A 188 -15.28 -20.51 2.14
CA ASN A 188 -16.32 -20.16 1.18
C ASN A 188 -16.69 -18.69 1.36
N VAL A 189 -16.21 -17.85 0.45
CA VAL A 189 -16.53 -16.42 0.40
C VAL A 189 -17.59 -16.16 -0.66
N PRO A 190 -18.68 -15.43 -0.34
CA PRO A 190 -19.62 -14.99 -1.37
C PRO A 190 -18.94 -14.06 -2.35
N GLU A 191 -19.49 -13.99 -3.57
CA GLU A 191 -19.07 -13.00 -4.55
C GLU A 191 -19.18 -11.59 -3.97
N PRO A 192 -18.26 -10.65 -4.32
CA PRO A 192 -18.41 -9.24 -4.01
C PRO A 192 -19.73 -8.68 -4.59
N ALA A 193 -20.77 -8.64 -3.77
CA ALA A 193 -22.09 -8.12 -4.10
C ALA A 193 -22.19 -6.63 -3.79
#